data_AF-A0AAV4V2F1-F1
#
_entry.id   AF-A0AAV4V2F1-F1
#
_cell.length_a   1.000
_cell.length_b   1.000
_cell.length_c   1.000
_cell.angle_alpha   90.00
_cell.angle_beta   90.00
_cell.angle_gamma   90.00
#
_symmetry.space_group_name_H-M   'P 1'
#
loop_
_entity.id
_entity.type
_entity.pdbx_description
1 polymer ?
#
loop_
_entity_poly.entity_id
_entity_poly.type
_entity_poly.pdbx_seq_one_letter_code
_entity_poly.pdbx_strand_id
1 'polypeptide(L)'
;MAVTVARICADIIRILVTLTRPLSDYVLAILYRLFMGETKKLPPIDNKILLLSATELAEKIRKRQLSCEEIMKAYVERSRQVHPYINAVVDERYEDALNDARNVDRFLASGVKSEEDIARDTPLLGIPFTCKEAIGVKGMKQSCGLVRYKDHLAVEDSDPPALYRKAGGIPVTVTDVPELCMWWESSSHVNGLTKSPFDVTRTVGGSSGGEGAIITSGGALFGIGSDMAGSIRTPSAFCGIYGHKPSRGVISNREAFPFEQ
;
A
#
# COMPACT_ATOMS: atom_id res chain seq x y z
N MET A 1 -20.07 -33.88 39.08
CA MET A 1 -20.02 -32.70 39.97
C MET A 1 -18.83 -31.78 39.66
N ALA A 2 -17.58 -32.26 39.71
CA ALA A 2 -16.39 -31.42 39.48
C ALA A 2 -16.35 -30.74 38.08
N VAL A 3 -16.72 -31.46 37.01
CA VAL A 3 -16.80 -30.92 35.64
C VAL A 3 -17.85 -29.81 35.50
N THR A 4 -18.96 -29.94 36.23
CA THR A 4 -20.06 -28.95 36.22
C THR A 4 -19.66 -27.67 36.95
N VAL A 5 -18.95 -27.78 38.08
CA VAL A 5 -18.44 -26.64 38.84
C VAL A 5 -17.38 -25.87 38.04
N ALA A 6 -16.43 -26.59 37.41
CA ALA A 6 -15.40 -25.95 36.57
C ALA A 6 -16.00 -25.16 35.40
N ARG A 7 -17.06 -25.68 34.77
CA ARG A 7 -17.76 -25.00 33.67
C ARG A 7 -18.49 -23.74 34.14
N ILE A 8 -19.19 -23.81 35.27
CA ILE A 8 -19.85 -22.65 35.88
C ILE A 8 -18.82 -21.57 36.25
N CYS A 9 -17.68 -21.95 36.85
CA CYS A 9 -16.61 -21.00 37.14
C CYS A 9 -16.04 -20.34 35.88
N ALA A 10 -15.82 -21.10 34.81
CA ALA A 10 -15.35 -20.56 33.53
C ALA A 10 -16.36 -19.58 32.91
N ASP A 11 -17.66 -19.88 33.00
CA ASP A 11 -18.73 -19.01 32.51
C ASP A 11 -18.82 -17.72 33.33
N ILE A 12 -18.70 -17.80 34.66
CA ILE A 12 -18.64 -16.61 35.54
C ILE A 12 -17.42 -15.75 35.19
N ILE A 13 -16.24 -16.35 35.02
CA ILE A 13 -15.03 -15.62 34.62
C ILE A 13 -15.23 -14.96 33.25
N ARG A 14 -15.80 -15.66 32.27
CA ARG A 14 -16.13 -15.08 30.96
C ARG A 14 -17.08 -13.89 31.08
N ILE A 15 -18.14 -14.02 31.87
CA ILE A 15 -19.10 -12.93 32.10
C ILE A 15 -18.40 -11.74 32.75
N LEU A 16 -17.61 -11.97 33.81
CA LEU A 16 -16.86 -10.91 34.47
C LEU A 16 -15.88 -10.22 33.53
N VAL A 17 -15.09 -10.96 32.76
CA VAL A 17 -14.17 -10.40 31.75
C VAL A 17 -14.93 -9.62 30.66
N THR A 18 -16.09 -10.12 30.24
CA THR A 18 -16.91 -9.45 29.22
C THR A 18 -17.51 -8.15 29.76
N LEU A 19 -17.95 -8.12 31.02
CA LEU A 19 -18.51 -6.95 31.68
C LEU A 19 -17.44 -5.90 32.01
N THR A 20 -16.22 -6.32 32.33
CA THR A 20 -15.11 -5.39 32.63
C THR A 20 -14.44 -4.84 31.38
N ARG A 21 -14.55 -5.52 30.23
CA ARG A 21 -13.91 -5.11 28.98
C ARG A 21 -14.32 -3.71 28.48
N PRO A 22 -15.61 -3.31 28.44
CA PRO A 22 -15.98 -1.95 28.05
C PRO A 22 -15.38 -0.88 28.98
N LEU A 23 -15.29 -1.16 30.28
CA LEU A 23 -14.67 -0.26 31.25
C LEU A 23 -13.16 -0.16 31.01
N SER A 24 -12.47 -1.28 30.79
CA SER A 24 -11.04 -1.26 30.47
C SER A 24 -10.78 -0.53 29.15
N ASP A 25 -11.59 -0.76 28.12
CA ASP A 25 -11.46 -0.11 26.82
C ASP A 25 -11.67 1.41 26.94
N TYR A 26 -12.64 1.84 27.78
CA TYR A 26 -12.88 3.26 28.05
C TYR A 26 -11.72 3.91 28.83
N VAL A 27 -11.24 3.27 29.89
CA VAL A 27 -10.08 3.75 30.68
C VAL A 27 -8.84 3.83 29.80
N LEU A 28 -8.56 2.78 29.02
CA LEU A 28 -7.46 2.78 28.07
C LEU A 28 -7.63 3.89 27.05
N ALA A 29 -8.82 4.11 26.48
CA ALA A 29 -9.05 5.18 25.52
C ALA A 29 -8.75 6.58 26.10
N ILE A 30 -9.09 6.83 27.36
CA ILE A 30 -8.71 8.07 28.06
C ILE A 30 -7.19 8.17 28.19
N LEU A 31 -6.54 7.14 28.71
CA LEU A 31 -5.08 7.13 28.88
C LEU A 31 -4.37 7.32 27.54
N TYR A 32 -4.80 6.61 26.49
CA TYR A 32 -4.27 6.76 25.14
C TYR A 32 -4.39 8.20 24.62
N ARG A 33 -5.55 8.86 24.81
CA ARG A 33 -5.70 10.28 24.41
C ARG A 33 -4.77 11.21 25.19
N LEU A 34 -4.58 10.95 26.48
CA LEU A 34 -3.70 11.76 27.34
C LEU A 34 -2.23 11.63 26.92
N PHE A 35 -1.78 10.43 26.55
CA PHE A 35 -0.38 10.17 26.19
C PHE A 35 -0.05 10.37 24.70
N MET A 36 -0.97 10.02 23.80
CA MET A 36 -0.76 10.01 22.34
C MET A 36 -1.39 11.21 21.64
N GLY A 37 -2.18 12.02 22.34
CA GLY A 37 -2.87 13.19 21.80
C GLY A 37 -4.15 12.87 21.01
N GLU A 38 -4.66 13.89 20.30
CA GLU A 38 -5.83 13.73 19.44
C GLU A 38 -5.48 13.11 18.09
N THR A 39 -6.39 12.28 17.60
CA THR A 39 -6.24 11.59 16.32
C THR A 39 -6.50 12.57 15.18
N LYS A 40 -5.47 12.84 14.37
CA LYS A 40 -5.65 13.62 13.14
C LYS A 40 -6.39 12.77 12.13
N LYS A 41 -7.53 13.27 11.65
CA LYS A 41 -8.29 12.63 10.57
C LYS A 41 -7.69 13.02 9.22
N LEU A 42 -7.64 12.06 8.32
CA LEU A 42 -7.28 12.34 6.93
C LEU A 42 -8.39 13.16 6.26
N PRO A 43 -8.05 14.03 5.30
CA PRO A 43 -9.04 14.70 4.48
C PRO A 43 -9.87 13.66 3.70
N PRO A 44 -11.18 13.91 3.48
CA PRO A 44 -12.03 13.01 2.70
C PRO A 44 -11.51 12.85 1.26
N ILE A 45 -11.96 11.80 0.59
CA ILE A 45 -11.69 11.60 -0.83
C ILE A 45 -12.76 12.37 -1.62
N ASP A 46 -12.38 13.51 -2.18
CA ASP A 46 -13.30 14.36 -2.94
C ASP A 46 -13.28 14.06 -4.45
N ASN A 47 -12.13 13.57 -4.96
CA ASN A 47 -11.97 13.24 -6.38
C ASN A 47 -12.54 11.84 -6.67
N LYS A 48 -13.61 11.78 -7.46
CA LYS A 48 -14.31 10.54 -7.82
C LYS A 48 -13.47 9.55 -8.64
N ILE A 49 -12.43 10.02 -9.35
CA ILE A 49 -11.51 9.14 -10.09
C ILE A 49 -10.88 8.12 -9.14
N LEU A 50 -10.54 8.53 -7.92
CA LEU A 50 -9.89 7.71 -6.91
C LEU A 50 -10.78 6.57 -6.36
N LEU A 51 -12.08 6.60 -6.69
CA LEU A 51 -13.07 5.60 -6.26
C LEU A 51 -13.35 4.54 -7.34
N LEU A 52 -12.78 4.70 -8.54
CA LEU A 52 -12.97 3.77 -9.64
C LEU A 52 -11.98 2.59 -9.54
N SER A 53 -12.41 1.42 -10.02
CA SER A 53 -11.55 0.23 -10.04
C SER A 53 -10.45 0.34 -11.10
N ALA A 54 -9.36 -0.43 -10.95
CA ALA A 54 -8.30 -0.50 -11.96
C ALA A 54 -8.80 -0.96 -13.33
N THR A 55 -9.71 -1.93 -13.37
CA THR A 55 -10.31 -2.40 -14.61
C THR A 55 -11.15 -1.32 -15.29
N GLU A 56 -11.91 -0.56 -14.50
CA GLU A 56 -12.75 0.53 -15.01
C GLU A 56 -11.91 1.70 -15.51
N LEU A 57 -10.87 2.11 -14.76
CA LEU A 57 -9.96 3.17 -15.20
C LEU A 57 -9.23 2.78 -16.49
N ALA A 58 -8.71 1.55 -16.57
CA ALA A 58 -8.02 1.08 -17.77
C ALA A 58 -8.95 1.05 -18.99
N GLU A 59 -10.22 0.66 -18.79
CA GLU A 59 -11.23 0.72 -19.84
C GLU A 59 -11.54 2.15 -20.28
N LYS A 60 -11.73 3.07 -19.33
CA LYS A 60 -11.98 4.49 -19.62
C LYS A 60 -10.81 5.16 -20.35
N ILE A 61 -9.56 4.82 -20.00
CA ILE A 61 -8.36 5.27 -20.70
C ILE A 61 -8.38 4.75 -22.15
N ARG A 62 -8.55 3.43 -22.35
CA ARG A 62 -8.57 2.84 -23.70
C ARG A 62 -9.63 3.46 -24.61
N LYS A 63 -10.83 3.68 -24.06
CA LYS A 63 -11.96 4.33 -24.75
C LYS A 63 -11.85 5.85 -24.84
N ARG A 64 -10.75 6.44 -24.35
CA ARG A 64 -10.50 7.89 -24.30
C ARG A 64 -11.61 8.69 -23.61
N GLN A 65 -12.29 8.07 -22.64
CA GLN A 65 -13.32 8.71 -21.82
C GLN A 65 -12.73 9.52 -20.66
N LEU A 66 -11.52 9.15 -20.23
CA LEU A 66 -10.69 9.87 -19.28
C LEU A 66 -9.27 9.86 -19.82
N SER A 67 -8.52 10.96 -19.64
CA SER A 67 -7.09 10.95 -19.97
C SER A 67 -6.28 10.21 -18.91
N CYS A 68 -5.18 9.59 -19.34
CA CYS A 68 -4.23 8.97 -18.45
C CYS A 68 -3.57 10.03 -17.55
N GLU A 69 -3.27 11.22 -18.08
CA GLU A 69 -2.71 12.33 -17.31
C GLU A 69 -3.64 12.80 -16.19
N GLU A 70 -4.95 12.96 -16.44
CA GLU A 70 -5.92 13.35 -15.40
C GLU A 70 -5.99 12.32 -14.27
N ILE A 71 -5.98 11.02 -14.62
CA ILE A 71 -5.98 9.94 -13.64
C ILE A 71 -4.69 9.97 -12.82
N MET A 72 -3.53 10.05 -13.48
CA MET A 72 -2.25 10.10 -12.80
C MET A 72 -2.14 11.30 -11.86
N LYS A 73 -2.57 12.48 -12.34
CA LYS A 73 -2.60 13.71 -11.54
C LYS A 73 -3.46 13.55 -10.29
N ALA A 74 -4.63 12.93 -10.39
CA ALA A 74 -5.49 12.66 -9.23
C ALA A 74 -4.77 11.84 -8.14
N TYR A 75 -4.04 10.78 -8.52
CA TYR A 75 -3.30 9.95 -7.57
C TYR A 75 -2.06 10.66 -7.00
N VAL A 76 -1.31 11.41 -7.82
CA VAL A 76 -0.18 12.22 -7.37
C VAL A 76 -0.62 13.26 -6.34
N GLU A 77 -1.69 14.01 -6.63
CA GLU A 77 -2.24 15.02 -5.73
C GLU A 77 -2.73 14.40 -4.42
N ARG A 78 -3.43 13.26 -4.50
CA ARG A 78 -3.89 12.56 -3.30
C ARG A 78 -2.74 12.03 -2.47
N SER A 79 -1.75 11.41 -3.09
CA SER A 79 -0.55 10.91 -2.40
C SER A 79 0.16 12.04 -1.64
N ARG A 80 0.40 13.19 -2.30
CA ARG A 80 0.96 14.40 -1.66
C ARG A 80 0.08 14.91 -0.51
N GLN A 81 -1.24 14.86 -0.63
CA GLN A 81 -2.18 15.32 0.39
C GLN A 81 -2.16 14.45 1.66
N VAL A 82 -2.07 13.12 1.52
CA VAL A 82 -2.19 12.18 2.65
C VAL A 82 -0.85 11.84 3.28
N HIS A 83 0.25 11.88 2.52
CA HIS A 83 1.57 11.50 2.99
C HIS A 83 2.00 12.20 4.31
N PRO A 84 1.78 13.51 4.53
CA PRO A 84 2.12 14.17 5.80
C PRO A 84 1.40 13.60 7.03
N TYR A 85 0.28 12.89 6.84
CA TYR A 85 -0.48 12.27 7.93
C TYR A 85 0.00 10.84 8.22
N ILE A 86 0.28 10.08 7.17
CA ILE A 86 0.53 8.63 7.26
C ILE A 86 2.00 8.23 7.12
N ASN A 87 2.85 9.10 6.56
CA ASN A 87 4.28 8.86 6.35
C ASN A 87 4.60 7.53 5.63
N ALA A 88 3.86 7.22 4.56
CA ALA A 88 3.91 5.91 3.89
C ALA A 88 4.85 5.85 2.66
N VAL A 89 5.29 6.99 2.13
CA VAL A 89 6.07 7.10 0.89
C VAL A 89 7.54 7.32 1.23
N VAL A 90 8.43 6.53 0.66
CA VAL A 90 9.89 6.62 0.86
C VAL A 90 10.57 7.41 -0.26
N ASP A 91 10.09 7.17 -1.47
CA ASP A 91 10.55 7.86 -2.68
C ASP A 91 9.42 7.96 -3.68
N GLU A 92 9.46 8.99 -4.51
CA GLU A 92 8.39 9.36 -5.44
C GLU A 92 8.94 9.58 -6.85
N ARG A 93 8.13 9.25 -7.85
CA ARG A 93 8.42 9.51 -9.27
C ARG A 93 7.27 10.25 -9.95
N TYR A 94 6.64 11.19 -9.26
CA TYR A 94 5.42 11.89 -9.68
C TYR A 94 5.57 12.58 -11.04
N GLU A 95 6.66 13.31 -11.27
CA GLU A 95 6.88 14.01 -12.54
C GLU A 95 7.11 13.02 -13.69
N ASP A 96 7.90 11.97 -13.46
CA ASP A 96 8.11 10.90 -14.43
C ASP A 96 6.82 10.12 -14.72
N ALA A 97 6.02 9.84 -13.69
CA ALA A 97 4.73 9.17 -13.82
C ALA A 97 3.73 10.01 -14.62
N LEU A 98 3.71 11.33 -14.43
CA LEU A 98 2.92 12.26 -15.25
C LEU A 98 3.41 12.28 -16.72
N ASN A 99 4.73 12.24 -16.94
CA ASN A 99 5.28 12.13 -18.29
C ASN A 99 4.93 10.80 -18.95
N ASP A 100 5.02 9.68 -18.22
CA ASP A 100 4.58 8.36 -18.67
C ASP A 100 3.09 8.39 -19.05
N ALA A 101 2.25 9.02 -18.24
CA ALA A 101 0.83 9.18 -18.51
C ALA A 101 0.54 9.99 -19.80
N ARG A 102 1.25 11.12 -19.99
CA ARG A 102 1.18 11.88 -21.26
C ARG A 102 1.63 11.07 -22.46
N ASN A 103 2.61 10.18 -22.29
CA ASN A 103 3.06 9.29 -23.35
C ASN A 103 1.96 8.28 -23.73
N VAL A 104 1.24 7.76 -22.74
CA VAL A 104 0.06 6.90 -22.96
C VAL A 104 -1.02 7.65 -23.75
N ASP A 105 -1.34 8.89 -23.37
CA ASP A 105 -2.34 9.69 -24.08
C ASP A 105 -1.94 9.96 -25.54
N ARG A 106 -0.66 10.27 -25.80
CA ARG A 106 -0.14 10.41 -27.18
C ARG A 106 -0.16 9.11 -27.96
N PHE A 107 0.19 7.99 -27.32
CA PHE A 107 0.10 6.67 -27.93
C PHE A 107 -1.34 6.36 -28.35
N LEU A 108 -2.31 6.60 -27.46
CA LEU A 108 -3.73 6.42 -27.77
C LEU A 108 -4.15 7.32 -28.92
N ALA A 109 -3.78 8.60 -28.92
CA ALA A 109 -4.13 9.54 -29.98
C ALA A 109 -3.57 9.14 -31.36
N SER A 110 -2.45 8.43 -31.42
CA SER A 110 -1.86 7.98 -32.70
C SER A 110 -2.71 6.94 -33.44
N GLY A 111 -3.60 6.23 -32.74
CA GLY A 111 -4.49 5.23 -33.35
C GLY A 111 -3.79 4.01 -33.94
N VAL A 112 -2.53 3.76 -33.57
CA VAL A 112 -1.70 2.67 -34.13
C VAL A 112 -2.18 1.28 -33.72
N LYS A 113 -2.89 1.16 -32.58
CA LYS A 113 -3.48 -0.09 -32.11
C LYS A 113 -4.98 0.06 -31.89
N SER A 114 -5.73 -1.02 -32.16
CA SER A 114 -7.15 -1.14 -31.82
C SER A 114 -7.35 -1.19 -30.29
N GLU A 115 -8.56 -0.87 -29.81
CA GLU A 115 -8.89 -0.99 -28.38
C GLU A 115 -8.72 -2.42 -27.86
N GLU A 116 -9.05 -3.42 -28.69
CA GLU A 116 -8.92 -4.84 -28.39
C GLU A 116 -7.45 -5.27 -28.28
N ASP A 117 -6.59 -4.80 -29.18
CA ASP A 117 -5.15 -5.09 -29.11
C ASP A 117 -4.53 -4.47 -27.86
N ILE A 118 -4.95 -3.25 -27.48
CA ILE A 118 -4.48 -2.59 -26.26
C ILE A 118 -4.95 -3.36 -25.02
N ALA A 119 -6.21 -3.81 -25.00
CA ALA A 119 -6.75 -4.58 -23.87
C ALA A 119 -6.02 -5.93 -23.69
N ARG A 120 -5.62 -6.59 -24.78
CA ARG A 120 -4.86 -7.85 -24.76
C ARG A 120 -3.40 -7.64 -24.35
N ASP A 121 -2.72 -6.68 -24.96
CA ASP A 121 -1.27 -6.52 -24.82
C ASP A 121 -0.88 -5.74 -23.56
N THR A 122 -1.70 -4.75 -23.19
CA THR A 122 -1.48 -3.83 -22.06
C THR A 122 -2.77 -3.66 -21.25
N PRO A 123 -3.22 -4.71 -20.54
CA PRO A 123 -4.51 -4.70 -19.84
C PRO A 123 -4.60 -3.63 -18.74
N LEU A 124 -3.45 -3.16 -18.24
CA LEU A 124 -3.31 -2.14 -17.20
C LEU A 124 -2.76 -0.81 -17.75
N LEU A 125 -2.93 -0.53 -19.05
CA LEU A 125 -2.44 0.70 -19.68
C LEU A 125 -2.81 1.95 -18.88
N GLY A 126 -1.78 2.69 -18.44
CA GLY A 126 -1.91 3.96 -17.74
C GLY A 126 -2.26 3.86 -16.26
N ILE A 127 -2.40 2.66 -15.71
CA ILE A 127 -2.85 2.48 -14.33
C ILE A 127 -1.70 2.73 -13.33
N PRO A 128 -1.88 3.63 -12.35
CA PRO A 128 -0.87 3.90 -11.32
C PRO A 128 -0.76 2.74 -10.34
N PHE A 129 0.47 2.41 -9.95
CA PHE A 129 0.73 1.42 -8.90
C PHE A 129 1.90 1.81 -8.00
N THR A 130 1.96 1.21 -6.82
CA THR A 130 3.05 1.39 -5.84
C THR A 130 3.78 0.09 -5.58
N CYS A 131 5.00 0.20 -5.05
CA CYS A 131 5.79 -0.95 -4.66
C CYS A 131 6.36 -0.75 -3.27
N LYS A 132 6.29 -1.80 -2.45
CA LYS A 132 7.06 -1.88 -1.22
C LYS A 132 8.55 -1.65 -1.54
N GLU A 133 9.22 -0.78 -0.78
CA GLU A 133 10.61 -0.33 -1.06
C GLU A 133 11.63 -1.47 -1.20
N ALA A 134 11.40 -2.63 -0.57
CA ALA A 134 12.26 -3.80 -0.74
C ALA A 134 12.22 -4.41 -2.16
N ILE A 135 11.18 -4.12 -2.95
CA ILE A 135 11.00 -4.57 -4.33
C ILE A 135 11.54 -3.45 -5.23
N GLY A 136 12.61 -3.74 -5.96
CA GLY A 136 13.32 -2.76 -6.76
C GLY A 136 12.45 -2.17 -7.86
N VAL A 137 12.36 -0.84 -7.88
CA VAL A 137 11.82 -0.06 -9.00
C VAL A 137 12.95 0.81 -9.49
N LYS A 138 13.36 0.63 -10.75
CA LYS A 138 14.55 1.24 -11.33
C LYS A 138 14.60 2.74 -11.06
N GLY A 139 15.71 3.20 -10.47
CA GLY A 139 15.98 4.59 -10.16
C GLY A 139 15.34 5.11 -8.88
N MET A 140 14.52 4.30 -8.18
CA MET A 140 13.93 4.66 -6.89
C MET A 140 14.72 4.05 -5.73
N LYS A 141 14.56 4.61 -4.53
CA LYS A 141 15.17 4.06 -3.31
C LYS A 141 14.82 2.60 -3.06
N GLN A 142 15.83 1.84 -2.61
CA GLN A 142 15.71 0.44 -2.20
C GLN A 142 16.57 0.18 -0.95
N SER A 143 16.32 0.91 0.14
CA SER A 143 17.10 0.75 1.38
C SER A 143 16.65 -0.44 2.22
N CYS A 144 15.42 -0.93 2.03
CA CYS A 144 14.78 -1.93 2.88
C CYS A 144 14.80 -1.54 4.38
N GLY A 145 14.63 -0.23 4.64
CA GLY A 145 14.70 0.34 5.98
C GLY A 145 16.09 0.31 6.65
N LEU A 146 17.15 -0.10 5.95
CA LEU A 146 18.52 -0.13 6.49
C LEU A 146 19.22 1.22 6.30
N VAL A 147 19.70 1.80 7.41
CA VAL A 147 20.46 3.06 7.41
C VAL A 147 21.69 3.00 6.50
N ARG A 148 22.35 1.82 6.41
CA ARG A 148 23.52 1.61 5.55
C ARG A 148 23.24 1.81 4.05
N TYR A 149 21.98 1.60 3.64
CA TYR A 149 21.52 1.66 2.25
C TYR A 149 20.51 2.80 2.00
N LYS A 150 20.41 3.78 2.92
CA LYS A 150 19.44 4.88 2.81
C LYS A 150 19.48 5.68 1.49
N ASP A 151 20.65 5.72 0.83
CA ASP A 151 20.89 6.42 -0.43
C ASP A 151 21.02 5.43 -1.62
N HIS A 152 20.75 4.14 -1.41
CA HIS A 152 20.79 3.13 -2.47
C HIS A 152 19.56 3.26 -3.36
N LEU A 153 19.80 3.31 -4.68
CA LEU A 153 18.77 3.29 -5.71
C LEU A 153 18.81 1.95 -6.43
N ALA A 154 17.64 1.39 -6.73
CA ALA A 154 17.52 0.17 -7.51
C ALA A 154 18.07 0.40 -8.93
N VAL A 155 18.95 -0.49 -9.38
CA VAL A 155 19.58 -0.40 -10.71
C VAL A 155 18.62 -0.82 -11.82
N GLU A 156 17.69 -1.73 -11.49
CA GLU A 156 16.68 -2.26 -12.39
C GLU A 156 15.36 -2.53 -11.67
N ASP A 157 14.30 -2.77 -12.44
CA ASP A 157 13.03 -3.23 -11.88
C ASP A 157 13.18 -4.70 -11.47
N SER A 158 12.71 -5.07 -10.29
CA SER A 158 12.44 -6.47 -9.97
C SER A 158 11.41 -7.07 -10.93
N ASP A 159 11.37 -8.40 -11.01
CA ASP A 159 10.46 -9.09 -11.94
C ASP A 159 8.99 -8.63 -11.83
N PRO A 160 8.39 -8.48 -10.61
CA PRO A 160 7.01 -8.03 -10.50
C PRO A 160 6.75 -6.63 -11.09
N PRO A 161 7.40 -5.53 -10.66
CA PRO A 161 7.18 -4.22 -11.27
C PRO A 161 7.48 -4.19 -12.77
N ALA A 162 8.49 -4.93 -13.26
CA ALA A 162 8.76 -5.05 -14.69
C ALA A 162 7.56 -5.64 -15.47
N LEU A 163 6.91 -6.67 -14.93
CA LEU A 163 5.71 -7.28 -15.53
C LEU A 163 4.51 -6.32 -15.52
N TYR A 164 4.31 -5.56 -14.43
CA TYR A 164 3.24 -4.56 -14.37
C TYR A 164 3.47 -3.42 -15.38
N ARG A 165 4.71 -2.95 -15.53
CA ARG A 165 5.06 -1.96 -16.56
C ARG A 165 4.85 -2.51 -17.97
N LYS A 166 5.23 -3.77 -18.23
CA LYS A 166 4.95 -4.44 -19.51
C LYS A 166 3.45 -4.53 -19.79
N ALA A 167 2.62 -4.74 -18.76
CA ALA A 167 1.17 -4.71 -18.86
C ALA A 167 0.58 -3.29 -19.00
N GLY A 168 1.42 -2.25 -19.04
CA GLY A 168 1.06 -0.85 -19.23
C GLY A 168 0.89 -0.03 -17.95
N GLY A 169 1.12 -0.62 -16.77
CA GLY A 169 1.06 0.08 -15.49
C GLY A 169 2.21 1.08 -15.29
N ILE A 170 1.99 2.09 -14.46
CA ILE A 170 2.96 3.17 -14.20
C ILE A 170 3.28 3.19 -12.69
N PRO A 171 4.52 2.91 -12.25
CA PRO A 171 4.88 3.02 -10.84
C PRO A 171 4.85 4.49 -10.39
N VAL A 172 4.41 4.79 -9.18
CA VAL A 172 4.25 6.19 -8.72
C VAL A 172 5.11 6.50 -7.51
N THR A 173 5.14 5.58 -6.55
CA THR A 173 5.95 5.69 -5.34
C THR A 173 6.48 4.32 -4.92
N VAL A 174 7.55 4.34 -4.13
CA VAL A 174 7.90 3.20 -3.27
C VAL A 174 7.51 3.49 -1.82
N THR A 175 7.04 2.46 -1.12
CA THR A 175 6.39 2.60 0.18
C THR A 175 7.20 1.98 1.32
N ASP A 176 7.03 2.54 2.51
CA ASP A 176 7.88 2.26 3.66
C ASP A 176 7.70 0.84 4.22
N VAL A 177 8.80 0.34 4.77
CA VAL A 177 8.95 -1.00 5.34
C VAL A 177 9.72 -0.91 6.64
N PRO A 178 9.49 -1.84 7.58
CA PRO A 178 10.44 -2.00 8.67
C PRO A 178 11.79 -2.49 8.14
N GLU A 179 12.82 -2.24 8.93
CA GLU A 179 14.18 -2.70 8.66
C GLU A 179 14.20 -4.20 8.30
N LEU A 180 14.78 -4.52 7.14
CA LEU A 180 14.85 -5.86 6.56
C LEU A 180 13.50 -6.54 6.29
N CYS A 181 12.40 -5.80 6.30
CA CYS A 181 11.05 -6.34 6.29
C CYS A 181 10.74 -7.27 7.50
N MET A 182 11.53 -7.21 8.57
CA MET A 182 11.52 -8.17 9.68
C MET A 182 10.73 -7.69 10.91
N TRP A 183 9.64 -6.95 10.71
CA TRP A 183 8.80 -6.51 11.81
C TRP A 183 7.31 -6.40 11.45
N TRP A 184 6.47 -6.42 12.47
CA TRP A 184 5.01 -6.35 12.38
C TRP A 184 4.46 -4.92 12.39
N GLU A 185 5.30 -3.93 12.72
CA GLU A 185 5.02 -2.50 12.57
C GLU A 185 5.87 -1.99 11.41
N SER A 186 5.34 -1.15 10.52
CA SER A 186 6.14 -0.53 9.47
C SER A 186 6.79 0.75 10.01
N SER A 187 7.97 0.55 10.58
CA SER A 187 8.80 1.59 11.19
C SER A 187 10.27 1.32 10.88
N SER A 188 10.97 2.32 10.34
CA SER A 188 12.39 2.25 10.07
C SER A 188 13.14 3.46 10.62
N HIS A 189 14.44 3.29 10.89
CA HIS A 189 15.31 4.41 11.23
C HIS A 189 15.58 5.36 10.05
N VAL A 190 15.21 4.95 8.83
CA VAL A 190 15.41 5.74 7.60
C VAL A 190 14.22 6.67 7.37
N ASN A 191 12.99 6.15 7.41
CA ASN A 191 11.79 6.90 7.04
C ASN A 191 10.86 7.19 8.23
N GLY A 192 11.13 6.61 9.40
CA GLY A 192 10.29 6.75 10.58
C GLY A 192 9.11 5.77 10.59
N LEU A 193 8.05 6.13 11.30
CA LEU A 193 6.86 5.29 11.50
C LEU A 193 5.79 5.61 10.46
N THR A 194 5.31 4.60 9.74
CA THR A 194 4.08 4.68 8.95
C THR A 194 2.87 4.59 9.89
N LYS A 195 1.88 5.47 9.70
CA LYS A 195 0.72 5.62 10.59
C LYS A 195 -0.58 5.21 9.92
N SER A 196 -1.52 4.67 10.71
CA SER A 196 -2.79 4.19 10.16
C SER A 196 -3.70 5.32 9.68
N PRO A 197 -4.32 5.18 8.50
CA PRO A 197 -5.25 6.18 7.97
C PRO A 197 -6.58 6.23 8.72
N PHE A 198 -6.93 5.19 9.48
CA PHE A 198 -8.13 5.22 10.35
C PHE A 198 -7.88 5.98 11.65
N ASP A 199 -6.66 5.85 12.18
CA ASP A 199 -6.22 6.47 13.43
C ASP A 199 -4.69 6.52 13.43
N VAL A 200 -4.11 7.73 13.32
CA VAL A 200 -2.67 7.94 13.23
C VAL A 200 -1.87 7.51 14.47
N THR A 201 -2.54 7.11 15.56
CA THR A 201 -1.94 6.52 16.76
C THR A 201 -1.88 5.00 16.73
N ARG A 202 -2.40 4.37 15.66
CA ARG A 202 -2.48 2.92 15.49
C ARG A 202 -1.53 2.44 14.41
N THR A 203 -1.17 1.17 14.57
CA THR A 203 -0.34 0.42 13.63
C THR A 203 -1.03 0.22 12.29
N VAL A 204 -0.22 0.25 11.22
CA VAL A 204 -0.61 -0.19 9.87
C VAL A 204 -0.31 -1.66 9.64
N GLY A 205 0.29 -2.34 10.62
CA GLY A 205 0.84 -3.66 10.45
C GLY A 205 2.15 -3.62 9.66
N GLY A 206 2.66 -4.81 9.33
CA GLY A 206 3.94 -4.94 8.67
C GLY A 206 4.14 -6.32 8.05
N SER A 207 5.11 -6.46 7.15
CA SER A 207 6.10 -5.43 6.80
C SER A 207 5.71 -4.55 5.59
N SER A 208 4.54 -4.75 4.98
CA SER A 208 4.06 -3.92 3.86
C SER A 208 3.04 -2.86 4.32
N GLY A 209 3.29 -2.23 5.46
CA GLY A 209 2.37 -1.24 6.04
C GLY A 209 2.30 0.06 5.26
N GLY A 210 3.39 0.48 4.59
CA GLY A 210 3.38 1.59 3.65
C GLY A 210 2.34 1.41 2.54
N GLU A 211 2.34 0.24 1.88
CA GLU A 211 1.32 -0.16 0.89
C GLU A 211 -0.10 -0.11 1.48
N GLY A 212 -0.30 -0.73 2.64
CA GLY A 212 -1.59 -0.72 3.32
C GLY A 212 -2.11 0.70 3.57
N ALA A 213 -1.26 1.56 4.12
CA ALA A 213 -1.62 2.92 4.48
C ALA A 213 -1.95 3.79 3.24
N ILE A 214 -1.12 3.74 2.19
CA ILE A 214 -1.28 4.60 1.03
C ILE A 214 -2.50 4.20 0.19
N ILE A 215 -2.77 2.89 0.04
CA ILE A 215 -3.93 2.38 -0.69
C ILE A 215 -5.23 2.75 0.04
N THR A 216 -5.31 2.49 1.35
CA THR A 216 -6.50 2.86 2.15
C THR A 216 -6.76 4.36 2.15
N SER A 217 -5.71 5.17 2.05
CA SER A 217 -5.83 6.63 1.97
C SER A 217 -6.30 7.13 0.60
N GLY A 218 -6.42 6.25 -0.40
CA GLY A 218 -6.71 6.59 -1.80
C GLY A 218 -5.51 7.21 -2.53
N GLY A 219 -4.32 7.20 -1.94
CA GLY A 219 -3.09 7.73 -2.55
C GLY A 219 -2.44 6.77 -3.54
N ALA A 220 -2.87 5.50 -3.54
CA ALA A 220 -2.51 4.50 -4.53
C ALA A 220 -3.75 3.65 -4.87
N LEU A 221 -3.83 3.17 -6.11
CA LEU A 221 -4.93 2.30 -6.54
C LEU A 221 -4.72 0.85 -6.11
N PHE A 222 -3.49 0.37 -6.29
CA PHE A 222 -3.01 -0.91 -5.81
C PHE A 222 -1.49 -0.85 -5.69
N GLY A 223 -0.90 -1.86 -5.05
CA GLY A 223 0.54 -1.98 -5.05
C GLY A 223 1.04 -3.37 -4.73
N ILE A 224 2.35 -3.50 -4.77
CA ILE A 224 3.07 -4.78 -4.71
C ILE A 224 3.77 -4.87 -3.35
N GLY A 225 3.46 -5.93 -2.60
CA GLY A 225 4.11 -6.25 -1.34
C GLY A 225 4.82 -7.59 -1.36
N SER A 226 5.40 -7.96 -0.22
CA SER A 226 5.96 -9.29 0.02
C SER A 226 5.31 -9.90 1.27
N ASP A 227 5.09 -11.23 1.27
CA ASP A 227 4.43 -11.93 2.38
C ASP A 227 5.06 -13.30 2.61
N MET A 228 5.92 -13.34 3.63
CA MET A 228 6.50 -14.58 4.15
C MET A 228 5.68 -15.11 5.33
N ALA A 229 5.29 -14.24 6.26
CA ALA A 229 4.62 -14.60 7.51
C ALA A 229 3.35 -13.78 7.78
N GLY A 230 2.72 -13.23 6.73
CA GLY A 230 1.55 -12.36 6.84
C GLY A 230 1.81 -10.93 6.37
N SER A 231 2.97 -10.63 5.79
CA SER A 231 3.39 -9.26 5.53
C SER A 231 2.61 -8.51 4.43
N ILE A 232 1.71 -9.17 3.70
CA ILE A 232 0.65 -8.52 2.91
C ILE A 232 -0.68 -8.60 3.69
N ARG A 233 -1.04 -9.79 4.16
CA ARG A 233 -2.34 -10.05 4.80
C ARG A 233 -2.58 -9.23 6.09
N THR A 234 -1.56 -9.05 6.91
CA THR A 234 -1.62 -8.29 8.17
C THR A 234 -1.84 -6.80 7.90
N PRO A 235 -1.02 -6.10 7.08
CA PRO A 235 -1.32 -4.73 6.68
C PRO A 235 -2.69 -4.57 6.02
N SER A 236 -3.09 -5.50 5.14
CA SER A 236 -4.40 -5.45 4.51
C SER A 236 -5.53 -5.54 5.53
N ALA A 237 -5.42 -6.43 6.52
CA ALA A 237 -6.41 -6.56 7.58
C ALA A 237 -6.48 -5.29 8.47
N PHE A 238 -5.34 -4.69 8.80
CA PHE A 238 -5.30 -3.52 9.68
C PHE A 238 -5.69 -2.22 8.96
N CYS A 239 -5.39 -2.13 7.68
CA CYS A 239 -5.73 -0.99 6.83
C CYS A 239 -7.06 -1.19 6.08
N GLY A 240 -7.78 -2.31 6.29
CA GLY A 240 -9.13 -2.49 5.76
C GLY A 240 -9.21 -2.61 4.24
N ILE A 241 -8.21 -3.22 3.61
CA ILE A 241 -8.14 -3.45 2.16
C ILE A 241 -7.98 -4.93 1.85
N TYR A 242 -8.15 -5.29 0.57
CA TYR A 242 -7.88 -6.64 0.11
C TYR A 242 -6.37 -6.87 -0.05
N GLY A 243 -5.90 -8.04 0.40
CA GLY A 243 -4.52 -8.48 0.26
C GLY A 243 -4.45 -9.92 -0.19
N HIS A 244 -3.71 -10.19 -1.27
CA HIS A 244 -3.56 -11.54 -1.80
C HIS A 244 -2.12 -12.00 -1.73
N LYS A 245 -1.89 -13.13 -1.04
CA LYS A 245 -0.62 -13.86 -1.09
C LYS A 245 -0.81 -15.11 -1.95
N PRO A 246 -0.31 -15.12 -3.19
CA PRO A 246 -0.45 -16.29 -4.07
C PRO A 246 0.28 -17.51 -3.53
N SER A 247 0.07 -18.66 -4.17
CA SER A 247 0.87 -19.86 -3.91
C SER A 247 2.35 -19.58 -4.16
N ARG A 248 3.22 -20.22 -3.37
CA ARG A 248 4.68 -20.05 -3.49
C ARG A 248 5.13 -20.42 -4.91
N GLY A 249 6.01 -19.61 -5.49
CA GLY A 249 6.59 -19.83 -6.82
C GLY A 249 5.74 -19.35 -7.99
N VAL A 250 4.51 -18.86 -7.76
CA VAL A 250 3.68 -18.26 -8.82
C VAL A 250 4.23 -16.90 -9.26
N ILE A 251 4.75 -16.13 -8.32
CA ILE A 251 5.38 -14.83 -8.56
C ILE A 251 6.87 -14.96 -8.26
N SER A 252 7.70 -14.45 -9.16
CA SER A 252 9.16 -14.39 -8.99
C SER A 252 9.55 -13.42 -7.87
N ASN A 253 10.56 -13.77 -7.09
CA ASN A 253 11.16 -12.90 -6.07
C ASN A 253 12.49 -12.28 -6.54
N ARG A 254 12.84 -12.44 -7.82
CA ARG A 254 14.15 -12.00 -8.33
C ARG A 254 14.33 -10.49 -8.18
N GLU A 255 15.54 -10.09 -7.80
CA GLU A 255 15.96 -8.71 -7.51
C GLU A 255 15.17 -8.01 -6.37
N ALA A 256 14.40 -8.77 -5.58
CA ALA A 256 13.81 -8.26 -4.34
C ALA A 256 14.82 -8.38 -3.18
N PHE A 257 14.80 -7.41 -2.27
CA PHE A 257 15.72 -7.36 -1.12
C PHE A 257 15.26 -8.30 0.03
N PRO A 258 16.19 -8.99 0.73
CA PRO A 258 17.62 -9.06 0.47
C PRO A 258 17.90 -9.78 -0.83
N PHE A 259 18.84 -9.25 -1.61
CA PHE A 259 19.26 -9.87 -2.87
C PHE A 259 19.55 -11.35 -2.62
N GLU A 260 18.84 -12.25 -3.30
CA GLU A 260 19.26 -13.65 -3.36
C GLU A 260 20.70 -13.65 -3.89
N GLN A 261 21.65 -14.15 -3.09
CA GLN A 261 23.01 -14.42 -3.56
C GLN A 261 23.02 -15.59 -4.53
#